data_AF-A0A6I3LLF8-F1
#
_entry.id   AF-A0A6I3LLF8-F1
#
_cell.length_a   1.000
_cell.length_b   1.000
_cell.length_c   1.000
_cell.angle_alpha   90.00
_cell.angle_beta   90.00
_cell.angle_gamma   90.00
#
_symmetry.space_group_name_H-M   'P 1'
#
loop_
_entity.id
_entity.type
_entity.pdbx_description
1 polymer ?
#
loop_
_entity_poly.entity_id
_entity_poly.type
_entity_poly.pdbx_seq_one_letter_code
_entity_poly.pdbx_strand_id
1 'polypeptide(L)'
;MTLDEIKGIRKQFEYYRMLADKTVLLLSQEELNWKVNEESNTVAVLMRHITGNLLSRFTNFFTEDGEKEWRKRDEEFAEGFYDRHELISNWDKAWNVLFATIDSIDEHNIETIIKIRNQDHTVGEALYRQLAHYPYHIGQIVFIGKMIKNKDWQSLSIPKNKSTDYNQEKFSNPNSEKHFTDNYLNK
;
A
#
# COMPACT_ATOMS: atom_id res chain seq x y z
N MET A 1 1.21 9.80 19.46
CA MET A 1 1.78 9.98 18.10
C MET A 1 1.69 11.47 17.79
N THR A 2 2.61 12.05 17.02
CA THR A 2 2.57 13.46 16.63
C THR A 2 2.06 13.64 15.19
N LEU A 3 1.62 14.85 14.83
CA LEU A 3 1.22 15.16 13.45
C LEU A 3 2.39 15.00 12.46
N ASP A 4 3.62 15.23 12.89
CA ASP A 4 4.80 15.01 12.05
C ASP A 4 5.11 13.52 11.83
N GLU A 5 4.87 12.67 12.84
CA GLU A 5 4.93 11.21 12.68
C GLU A 5 3.88 10.72 11.67
N ILE A 6 2.67 11.29 11.71
CA ILE A 6 1.60 10.98 10.75
C ILE A 6 2.00 11.35 9.32
N LYS A 7 2.61 12.53 9.11
CA LYS A 7 3.16 12.90 7.79
C LYS A 7 4.18 11.89 7.30
N GLY A 8 5.06 11.40 8.19
CA GLY A 8 6.01 10.33 7.87
C GLY A 8 5.34 9.03 7.45
N ILE A 9 4.32 8.59 8.19
CA ILE A 9 3.52 7.40 7.88
C ILE A 9 2.81 7.54 6.53
N ARG A 10 2.22 8.70 6.26
CA ARG A 10 1.58 9.02 4.97
C ARG A 10 2.55 8.82 3.80
N LYS A 11 3.76 9.37 3.92
CA LYS A 11 4.82 9.22 2.89
C LYS A 11 5.23 7.76 2.70
N GLN A 12 5.27 6.95 3.76
CA GLN A 12 5.52 5.51 3.64
C GLN A 12 4.40 4.81 2.87
N PHE A 13 3.14 5.11 3.17
CA PHE A 13 2.01 4.56 2.43
C PHE A 13 2.06 4.91 0.94
N GLU A 14 2.38 6.16 0.59
CA GLU A 14 2.59 6.57 -0.81
C GLU A 14 3.72 5.78 -1.48
N TYR A 15 4.84 5.59 -0.79
CA TYR A 15 5.96 4.81 -1.31
C TYR A 15 5.58 3.36 -1.59
N TYR A 16 4.87 2.70 -0.66
CA TYR A 16 4.44 1.32 -0.88
C TYR A 16 3.36 1.21 -1.94
N ARG A 17 2.40 2.15 -2.00
CA ARG A 17 1.44 2.23 -3.11
C ARG A 17 2.19 2.33 -4.45
N MET A 18 3.17 3.22 -4.56
CA MET A 18 3.99 3.37 -5.77
C MET A 18 4.69 2.07 -6.18
N LEU A 19 5.20 1.27 -5.22
CA LEU A 19 5.80 -0.04 -5.54
C LEU A 19 4.79 -1.01 -6.15
N ALA A 20 3.57 -1.08 -5.59
CA ALA A 20 2.50 -1.89 -6.15
C ALA A 20 2.08 -1.39 -7.53
N ASP A 21 1.83 -0.09 -7.68
CA ASP A 21 1.37 0.52 -8.93
C ASP A 21 2.39 0.28 -10.06
N LYS A 22 3.68 0.52 -9.81
CA LYS A 22 4.73 0.23 -10.80
C LYS A 22 4.82 -1.26 -11.14
N THR A 23 4.59 -2.15 -10.18
CA THR A 23 4.54 -3.60 -10.47
C THR A 23 3.36 -3.91 -11.39
N VAL A 24 2.16 -3.44 -11.04
CA VAL A 24 0.91 -3.66 -11.80
C VAL A 24 1.01 -3.11 -13.22
N LEU A 25 1.67 -1.97 -13.42
CA LEU A 25 1.92 -1.39 -14.74
C LEU A 25 2.74 -2.31 -15.66
N LEU A 26 3.68 -3.10 -15.11
CA LEU A 26 4.47 -4.02 -15.90
C LEU A 26 3.69 -5.28 -16.32
N LEU A 27 2.69 -5.69 -15.54
CA LEU A 27 1.93 -6.92 -15.78
C LEU A 27 0.79 -6.69 -16.77
N SER A 28 0.48 -7.69 -17.59
CA SER A 28 -0.72 -7.81 -18.44
C SER A 28 -1.94 -8.27 -17.63
N GLN A 29 -3.11 -8.26 -18.25
CA GLN A 29 -4.37 -8.74 -17.65
C GLN A 29 -4.25 -10.20 -17.18
N GLU A 30 -3.66 -11.06 -18.01
CA GLU A 30 -3.45 -12.47 -17.75
C GLU A 30 -2.43 -12.66 -16.63
N GLU A 31 -1.34 -11.89 -16.64
CA GLU A 31 -0.30 -11.94 -15.60
C GLU A 31 -0.80 -11.46 -14.23
N LEU A 32 -1.73 -10.49 -14.18
CA LEU A 32 -2.35 -10.08 -12.92
C LEU A 32 -3.14 -11.23 -12.27
N ASN A 33 -3.73 -12.09 -13.10
CA ASN A 33 -4.52 -13.25 -12.68
C ASN A 33 -3.71 -14.55 -12.66
N TRP A 34 -2.41 -14.50 -12.93
CA TRP A 34 -1.55 -15.67 -12.92
C TRP A 34 -1.28 -16.15 -11.49
N LYS A 35 -1.36 -17.46 -11.28
CA LYS A 35 -1.20 -18.14 -10.00
C LYS A 35 0.03 -19.05 -10.05
N VAL A 36 0.93 -18.91 -9.08
CA VAL A 36 2.17 -19.71 -8.99
C VAL A 36 1.84 -21.19 -8.69
N ASN A 37 0.99 -21.42 -7.69
CA ASN A 37 0.53 -22.72 -7.22
C ASN A 37 -0.76 -22.54 -6.39
N GLU A 38 -1.38 -23.63 -5.98
CA GLU A 38 -2.69 -23.63 -5.30
C GLU A 38 -2.73 -22.79 -4.01
N GLU A 39 -1.64 -22.78 -3.24
CA GLU A 39 -1.53 -22.04 -1.96
C GLU A 39 -1.15 -20.57 -2.13
N SER A 40 -0.82 -20.14 -3.35
CA SER A 40 -0.38 -18.77 -3.64
C SER A 40 -1.53 -17.89 -4.11
N ASN A 41 -1.57 -16.65 -3.62
CA ASN A 41 -2.47 -15.64 -4.17
C ASN A 41 -1.92 -15.07 -5.48
N THR A 42 -2.82 -14.67 -6.38
CA THR A 42 -2.48 -13.89 -7.58
C THR A 42 -2.29 -12.41 -7.21
N VAL A 43 -1.69 -11.61 -8.09
CA VAL A 43 -1.61 -10.15 -7.88
C VAL A 43 -3.00 -9.54 -7.78
N ALA A 44 -3.94 -9.98 -8.63
CA ALA A 44 -5.33 -9.55 -8.59
C ALA A 44 -6.00 -9.82 -7.23
N VAL A 45 -5.83 -11.02 -6.67
CA VAL A 45 -6.39 -11.36 -5.34
C VAL A 45 -5.78 -10.50 -4.24
N LEU A 46 -4.46 -10.29 -4.26
CA LEU A 46 -3.78 -9.41 -3.29
C LEU A 46 -4.27 -7.96 -3.38
N MET A 47 -4.50 -7.46 -4.61
CA MET A 47 -5.06 -6.12 -4.82
C MET A 47 -6.47 -6.02 -4.23
N ARG A 48 -7.33 -7.02 -4.47
CA ARG A 48 -8.68 -7.07 -3.89
C ARG A 48 -8.66 -7.09 -2.37
N HIS A 49 -7.78 -7.90 -1.79
CA HIS A 49 -7.65 -8.00 -0.33
C HIS A 49 -7.26 -6.67 0.32
N ILE A 50 -6.21 -6.03 -0.19
CA ILE A 50 -5.77 -4.72 0.33
C ILE A 50 -6.87 -3.68 0.11
N THR A 51 -7.55 -3.68 -1.04
CA THR A 51 -8.67 -2.78 -1.35
C THR A 51 -9.80 -2.91 -0.33
N GLY A 52 -10.28 -4.13 -0.08
CA GLY A 52 -11.34 -4.39 0.89
C GLY A 52 -10.93 -4.03 2.32
N ASN A 53 -9.68 -4.30 2.68
CA ASN A 53 -9.10 -3.89 3.95
C ASN A 53 -9.05 -2.36 4.09
N LEU A 54 -8.49 -1.64 3.12
CA LEU A 54 -8.42 -0.17 3.11
C LEU A 54 -9.79 0.46 3.29
N LEU A 55 -10.77 0.07 2.45
CA LEU A 55 -12.12 0.61 2.52
C LEU A 55 -12.75 0.31 3.87
N SER A 56 -12.59 -0.91 4.40
CA SER A 56 -13.14 -1.28 5.69
C SER A 56 -12.51 -0.47 6.83
N ARG A 57 -11.19 -0.35 6.86
CA ARG A 57 -10.47 0.26 7.98
C ARG A 57 -10.64 1.77 8.04
N PHE A 58 -10.76 2.44 6.90
CA PHE A 58 -10.66 3.90 6.83
C PHE A 58 -11.95 4.63 6.46
N THR A 59 -12.99 3.94 5.97
CA THR A 59 -14.31 4.57 5.80
C THR A 59 -14.89 4.91 7.17
N ASN A 60 -15.32 6.15 7.38
CA ASN A 60 -15.89 6.61 8.66
C ASN A 60 -14.98 6.31 9.87
N PHE A 61 -13.66 6.53 9.68
CA PHE A 61 -12.58 6.11 10.58
C PHE A 61 -12.78 6.46 12.05
N PHE A 62 -13.30 7.66 12.35
CA PHE A 62 -13.49 8.13 13.73
C PHE A 62 -14.83 7.76 14.35
N THR A 63 -15.80 7.27 13.56
CA THR A 63 -17.20 7.15 14.01
C THR A 63 -17.74 5.73 13.97
N GLU A 64 -17.08 4.82 13.26
CA GLU A 64 -17.52 3.45 13.08
C GLU A 64 -16.38 2.46 13.29
N ASP A 65 -16.71 1.20 13.58
CA ASP A 65 -15.70 0.14 13.63
C ASP A 65 -15.02 -0.04 12.27
N GLY A 66 -13.70 -0.22 12.28
CA GLY A 66 -12.89 -0.45 11.09
C GLY A 66 -13.09 -1.84 10.48
N GLU A 67 -13.79 -2.77 11.12
CA GLU A 67 -14.35 -3.96 10.49
C GLU A 67 -15.81 -3.72 10.13
N LYS A 68 -16.05 -3.41 8.86
CA LYS A 68 -17.38 -3.06 8.37
C LYS A 68 -18.21 -4.30 8.12
N GLU A 69 -19.49 -4.25 8.48
CA GLU A 69 -20.42 -5.37 8.26
C GLU A 69 -20.56 -5.74 6.79
N TRP A 70 -20.40 -4.76 5.89
CA TRP A 70 -20.43 -4.98 4.44
C TRP A 70 -19.12 -5.57 3.89
N ARG A 71 -18.04 -5.62 4.68
CA ARG A 71 -16.77 -6.18 4.23
C ARG A 71 -16.86 -7.70 4.24
N LYS A 72 -16.68 -8.30 3.07
CA LYS A 72 -16.71 -9.75 2.89
C LYS A 72 -15.31 -10.30 2.66
N ARG A 73 -14.57 -10.48 3.76
CA ARG A 73 -13.15 -10.86 3.71
C ARG A 73 -12.91 -12.13 2.88
N ASP A 74 -13.72 -13.17 3.06
CA ASP A 74 -13.46 -14.45 2.38
C ASP A 74 -13.71 -14.34 0.87
N GLU A 75 -14.64 -13.48 0.43
CA GLU A 75 -14.86 -13.19 -0.98
C GLU A 75 -13.67 -12.44 -1.62
N GLU A 76 -12.86 -11.69 -0.84
CA GLU A 76 -11.62 -11.05 -1.32
C GLU A 76 -10.59 -12.07 -1.83
N PHE A 77 -10.65 -13.31 -1.34
CA PHE A 77 -9.75 -14.42 -1.69
C PHE A 77 -10.37 -15.46 -2.62
N ALA A 78 -11.61 -15.22 -3.08
CA ALA A 78 -12.25 -16.11 -4.04
C ALA A 78 -11.37 -16.29 -5.29
N GLU A 79 -11.38 -17.49 -5.85
CA GLU A 79 -10.73 -17.75 -7.12
C GLU A 79 -11.56 -17.14 -8.26
N GLY A 80 -10.87 -16.61 -9.26
CA GLY A 80 -11.52 -15.99 -10.40
C GLY A 80 -10.56 -15.24 -11.30
N PHE A 81 -11.13 -14.69 -12.36
CA PHE A 81 -10.44 -13.78 -13.27
C PHE A 81 -11.03 -12.39 -13.07
N TYR A 82 -10.17 -11.45 -12.68
CA TYR A 82 -10.58 -10.10 -12.31
C TYR A 82 -10.09 -9.10 -13.34
N ASP A 83 -11.01 -8.26 -13.82
CA ASP A 83 -10.73 -7.24 -14.81
C ASP A 83 -9.76 -6.17 -14.26
N ARG A 84 -8.75 -5.82 -15.06
CA ARG A 84 -7.71 -4.85 -14.70
C ARG A 84 -8.28 -3.47 -14.42
N HIS A 85 -9.23 -2.99 -15.22
CA HIS A 85 -9.79 -1.65 -15.05
C HIS A 85 -10.56 -1.57 -13.75
N GLU A 86 -11.36 -2.59 -13.43
CA GLU A 86 -12.05 -2.69 -12.15
C GLU A 86 -11.08 -2.76 -10.96
N LEU A 87 -10.03 -3.60 -11.06
CA LEU A 87 -9.00 -3.70 -10.03
C LEU A 87 -8.34 -2.35 -9.75
N ILE A 88 -7.88 -1.65 -10.79
CA ILE A 88 -7.21 -0.36 -10.66
C ILE A 88 -8.17 0.70 -10.13
N SER A 89 -9.39 0.78 -10.66
CA SER A 89 -10.38 1.77 -10.21
C SER A 89 -10.71 1.60 -8.72
N ASN A 90 -10.92 0.36 -8.27
CA ASN A 90 -11.21 0.09 -6.86
C ASN A 90 -9.99 0.31 -5.96
N TRP A 91 -8.80 -0.07 -6.43
CA TRP A 91 -7.52 0.18 -5.76
C TRP A 91 -7.31 1.67 -5.50
N ASP A 92 -7.46 2.50 -6.54
CA ASP A 92 -7.29 3.95 -6.45
C ASP A 92 -8.30 4.58 -5.49
N LYS A 93 -9.57 4.17 -5.58
CA LYS A 93 -10.62 4.59 -4.64
C LYS A 93 -10.23 4.28 -3.19
N ALA A 94 -9.76 3.06 -2.93
CA ALA A 94 -9.43 2.61 -1.58
C ALA A 94 -8.24 3.36 -0.98
N TRP A 95 -7.19 3.59 -1.77
CA TRP A 95 -6.06 4.41 -1.34
C TRP A 95 -6.44 5.87 -1.11
N ASN A 96 -7.34 6.43 -1.93
CA ASN A 96 -7.81 7.79 -1.73
C ASN A 96 -8.59 7.94 -0.42
N VAL A 97 -9.36 6.93 -0.01
CA VAL A 97 -10.01 6.91 1.31
C VAL A 97 -8.97 6.96 2.44
N LEU A 98 -7.91 6.14 2.37
CA LEU A 98 -6.82 6.20 3.35
C LEU A 98 -6.17 7.59 3.43
N PHE A 99 -5.77 8.16 2.28
CA PHE A 99 -5.06 9.42 2.26
C PHE A 99 -5.95 10.58 2.72
N ALA A 100 -7.21 10.62 2.30
CA ALA A 100 -8.16 11.60 2.79
C ALA A 100 -8.35 11.49 4.32
N THR A 101 -8.42 10.27 4.86
CA THR A 101 -8.49 10.07 6.31
C THR A 101 -7.23 10.56 7.01
N ILE A 102 -6.05 10.21 6.52
CA ILE A 102 -4.78 10.67 7.12
C ILE A 102 -4.68 12.21 7.07
N ASP A 103 -5.07 12.82 5.95
CA ASP A 103 -5.02 14.28 5.75
C ASP A 103 -6.05 15.03 6.61
N SER A 104 -7.05 14.33 7.16
CA SER A 104 -8.03 14.87 8.09
C SER A 104 -7.61 14.79 9.57
N ILE A 105 -6.50 14.11 9.90
CA ILE A 105 -6.03 14.00 11.28
C ILE A 105 -5.38 15.31 11.72
N ASP A 106 -5.84 15.85 12.84
CA ASP A 106 -5.39 17.14 13.41
C ASP A 106 -5.21 17.05 14.94
N GLU A 107 -4.81 18.15 15.56
CA GLU A 107 -4.62 18.23 17.01
C GLU A 107 -5.88 17.95 17.84
N HIS A 108 -7.08 18.06 17.24
CA HIS A 108 -8.34 17.86 17.93
C HIS A 108 -8.75 16.38 17.93
N ASN A 109 -8.40 15.63 16.89
CA ASN A 109 -8.88 14.26 16.70
C ASN A 109 -7.79 13.18 16.84
N ILE A 110 -6.50 13.54 16.92
CA ILE A 110 -5.38 12.58 16.97
C ILE A 110 -5.43 11.61 18.17
N GLU A 111 -6.05 12.03 19.27
CA GLU A 111 -6.25 11.19 20.49
C GLU A 111 -7.59 10.44 20.48
N THR A 112 -8.35 10.48 19.38
CA THR A 112 -9.62 9.75 19.26
C THR A 112 -9.37 8.25 19.31
N ILE A 113 -10.22 7.54 20.06
CA ILE A 113 -10.23 6.08 20.07
C ILE A 113 -10.84 5.55 18.77
N ILE A 114 -10.09 4.71 18.09
CA ILE A 114 -10.49 4.00 16.87
C ILE A 114 -10.88 2.59 17.24
N LYS A 115 -12.03 2.13 16.76
CA LYS A 115 -12.49 0.76 16.98
C LYS A 115 -12.12 -0.12 15.80
N ILE A 116 -11.51 -1.28 16.05
CA ILE A 116 -11.27 -2.29 15.02
C ILE A 116 -11.59 -3.67 15.60
N ARG A 117 -12.65 -4.30 15.09
CA ARG A 117 -13.17 -5.59 15.59
C ARG A 117 -13.56 -5.54 17.07
N ASN A 118 -14.31 -4.50 17.44
CA ASN A 118 -14.76 -4.24 18.79
C ASN A 118 -13.61 -4.15 19.82
N GLN A 119 -12.45 -3.69 19.37
CA GLN A 119 -11.28 -3.41 20.20
C GLN A 119 -10.89 -1.95 20.02
N ASP A 120 -10.63 -1.29 21.14
CA ASP A 120 -10.21 0.11 21.17
C ASP A 120 -8.72 0.22 20.85
N HIS A 121 -8.39 1.18 20.00
CA HIS A 121 -7.03 1.51 19.57
C HIS A 121 -6.84 3.02 19.55
N THR A 122 -5.62 3.48 19.74
CA THR A 122 -5.23 4.85 19.36
C THR A 122 -5.17 4.98 17.84
N VAL A 123 -5.25 6.22 17.32
CA VAL A 123 -4.98 6.52 15.90
C VAL A 123 -3.64 5.92 15.45
N GLY A 124 -2.61 6.05 16.29
CA GLY A 124 -1.28 5.51 15.99
C GLY A 124 -1.26 3.99 15.84
N GLU A 125 -1.90 3.25 16.75
CA GLU A 125 -2.01 1.79 16.66
C GLU A 125 -2.78 1.34 15.40
N ALA A 126 -3.87 2.04 15.07
CA ALA A 126 -4.63 1.77 13.86
C ALA A 126 -3.78 1.96 12.59
N LEU A 127 -3.00 3.05 12.52
CA LEU A 127 -2.11 3.34 11.40
C LEU A 127 -0.93 2.36 11.33
N TYR A 128 -0.24 2.08 12.44
CA TYR A 128 0.91 1.18 12.47
C TYR A 128 0.54 -0.25 12.07
N ARG A 129 -0.63 -0.72 12.50
CA ARG A 129 -1.16 -2.02 12.07
C ARG A 129 -1.26 -2.12 10.55
N GLN A 130 -1.73 -1.06 9.89
CA GLN A 130 -1.83 -1.05 8.43
C GLN A 130 -0.48 -0.80 7.74
N LEU A 131 0.41 -0.03 8.36
CA LEU A 131 1.78 0.17 7.88
C LEU A 131 2.62 -1.12 7.94
N ALA A 132 2.28 -2.09 8.79
CA ALA A 132 2.86 -3.43 8.71
C ALA A 132 2.17 -4.31 7.67
N HIS A 133 0.84 -4.24 7.61
CA HIS A 133 0.01 -5.12 6.79
C HIS A 133 0.12 -4.85 5.28
N TYR A 134 0.04 -3.59 4.83
CA TYR A 134 0.09 -3.28 3.40
C TYR A 134 1.45 -3.58 2.79
N PRO A 135 2.59 -3.18 3.40
CA PRO A 135 3.91 -3.57 2.89
C PRO A 135 4.13 -5.07 2.81
N TYR A 136 3.58 -5.85 3.75
CA TYR A 136 3.64 -7.30 3.70
C TYR A 136 3.02 -7.85 2.40
N HIS A 137 1.81 -7.43 2.05
CA HIS A 137 1.15 -7.89 0.83
C HIS A 137 1.70 -7.23 -0.45
N ILE A 138 2.14 -5.98 -0.38
CA ILE A 138 2.79 -5.30 -1.51
C ILE A 138 4.13 -5.96 -1.83
N GLY A 139 4.86 -6.42 -0.82
CA GLY A 139 6.05 -7.25 -1.01
C GLY A 139 5.77 -8.52 -1.80
N GLN A 140 4.64 -9.18 -1.54
CA GLN A 140 4.16 -10.34 -2.31
C GLN A 140 3.85 -9.95 -3.76
N ILE A 141 3.13 -8.83 -3.99
CA ILE A 141 2.84 -8.30 -5.34
C ILE A 141 4.15 -8.09 -6.13
N VAL A 142 5.11 -7.38 -5.54
CA VAL A 142 6.41 -7.10 -6.16
C VAL A 142 7.17 -8.41 -6.46
N PHE A 143 7.13 -9.37 -5.53
CA PHE A 143 7.83 -10.64 -5.71
C PHE A 143 7.22 -11.47 -6.84
N ILE A 144 5.90 -11.57 -6.92
CA ILE A 144 5.20 -12.24 -8.02
C ILE A 144 5.51 -11.53 -9.35
N GLY A 145 5.48 -10.20 -9.38
CA GLY A 145 5.85 -9.44 -10.56
C GLY A 145 7.28 -9.73 -11.05
N LYS A 146 8.25 -9.85 -10.13
CA LYS A 146 9.62 -10.28 -10.44
C LYS A 146 9.68 -11.69 -11.00
N MET A 147 8.92 -12.62 -10.43
CA MET A 147 8.87 -14.01 -10.91
C MET A 147 8.34 -14.09 -12.34
N ILE A 148 7.27 -13.36 -12.64
CA ILE A 148 6.64 -13.31 -13.96
C ILE A 148 7.59 -12.66 -14.98
N LYS A 149 8.11 -11.47 -14.68
CA LYS A 149 8.93 -10.71 -15.64
C LYS A 149 10.37 -11.21 -15.75
N ASN A 150 10.91 -11.84 -14.72
CA ASN A 150 12.25 -12.41 -14.71
C ASN A 150 13.31 -11.42 -15.26
N LYS A 151 13.81 -11.64 -16.48
CA LYS A 151 14.82 -10.78 -17.14
C LYS A 151 14.27 -9.42 -17.58
N ASP A 152 12.96 -9.32 -17.78
CA ASP A 152 12.27 -8.09 -18.19
C ASP A 152 11.82 -7.24 -16.99
N TRP A 153 12.18 -7.66 -15.76
CA TRP A 153 11.85 -6.90 -14.56
C TRP A 153 12.59 -5.55 -14.53
N GLN A 154 11.82 -4.48 -14.35
CA GLN A 154 12.36 -3.13 -14.17
C GLN A 154 12.50 -2.82 -12.68
N SER A 155 13.69 -2.38 -12.25
CA SER A 155 13.92 -2.03 -10.84
C SER A 155 13.04 -0.85 -10.41
N LEU A 156 12.34 -1.00 -9.29
CA LEU A 156 11.44 0.03 -8.76
C LEU A 156 12.15 1.05 -7.86
N SER A 157 13.38 0.73 -7.44
CA SER A 157 14.26 1.57 -6.64
C SER A 157 15.68 1.49 -7.21
N ILE A 158 16.71 1.36 -6.36
CA ILE A 158 18.10 1.25 -6.78
C ILE A 158 18.32 -0.09 -7.50
N PRO A 159 18.72 -0.08 -8.79
CA PRO A 159 18.98 -1.32 -9.53
C PRO A 159 20.11 -2.16 -8.89
N LYS A 160 20.08 -3.47 -9.14
CA LYS A 160 21.14 -4.38 -8.68
C LYS A 160 22.50 -3.89 -9.20
N ASN A 161 23.50 -3.87 -8.32
CA ASN A 161 24.86 -3.39 -8.59
C ASN A 161 24.99 -1.88 -8.91
N LYS A 162 23.96 -1.06 -8.63
CA LYS A 162 23.98 0.40 -8.85
C LYS A 162 23.98 1.24 -7.57
N SER A 163 24.22 0.62 -6.41
CA SER A 163 24.26 1.33 -5.12
C SER A 163 25.43 2.31 -5.02
N THR A 164 26.61 2.00 -5.56
CA THR A 164 27.77 2.90 -5.55
C THR A 164 27.47 4.19 -6.32
N ASP A 165 27.00 4.07 -7.56
CA ASP A 165 26.63 5.21 -8.42
C ASP A 165 25.56 6.09 -7.73
N TYR A 166 24.50 5.45 -7.20
CA TYR A 166 23.43 6.12 -6.48
C TYR A 166 23.94 6.88 -5.24
N ASN A 167 24.82 6.26 -4.45
CA ASN A 167 25.37 6.89 -3.26
C ASN A 167 26.30 8.05 -3.62
N GLN A 168 27.12 7.93 -4.67
CA GLN A 168 27.96 9.03 -5.14
C GLN A 168 27.11 10.26 -5.52
N GLU A 169 26.01 10.07 -6.24
CA GLU A 169 25.07 11.16 -6.56
C GLU A 169 24.39 11.70 -5.30
N LYS A 170 24.00 10.84 -4.35
CA LYS A 170 23.33 11.29 -3.13
C LYS A 170 24.24 12.13 -2.23
N PHE A 171 25.48 11.70 -2.03
CA PHE A 171 26.44 12.39 -1.16
C PHE A 171 27.15 13.56 -1.83
N SER A 172 26.98 13.78 -3.14
CA SER A 172 27.44 15.01 -3.81
C SER A 172 26.51 16.21 -3.56
N ASN A 173 25.29 15.97 -3.07
CA ASN A 173 24.34 17.01 -2.69
C ASN A 173 24.47 17.35 -1.19
N PRO A 174 24.24 18.61 -0.78
CA PRO A 174 24.17 18.99 0.63
C PRO A 174 23.07 18.22 1.37
N ASN A 175 23.24 18.08 2.69
CA ASN A 175 22.20 17.54 3.55
C ASN A 175 20.89 18.35 3.39
N SER A 176 19.74 17.66 3.40
CA SER A 176 18.43 18.28 3.24
C SER A 176 17.39 17.55 4.08
N GLU A 177 16.38 18.28 4.54
CA GLU A 177 15.22 17.73 5.27
C GLU A 177 14.20 17.03 4.35
N LYS A 178 14.53 16.84 3.06
CA LYS A 178 13.66 16.14 2.11
C LYS A 178 13.51 14.67 2.53
N HIS A 179 12.28 14.17 2.45
CA HIS A 179 12.01 12.78 2.77
C HIS A 179 12.47 11.89 1.61
N PHE A 180 12.97 10.67 1.89
CA PHE A 180 13.55 9.82 0.83
C PHE A 180 12.56 9.48 -0.29
N THR A 181 11.26 9.44 0.03
CA THR A 181 10.18 9.15 -0.93
C THR A 181 9.99 10.25 -1.96
N ASP A 182 10.41 11.49 -1.66
CA ASP A 182 10.33 12.63 -2.58
C ASP A 182 11.18 12.38 -3.84
N ASN A 183 12.19 11.51 -3.76
CA ASN A 183 13.02 11.10 -4.90
C ASN A 183 12.30 10.19 -5.91
N TYR A 184 11.18 9.59 -5.49
CA TYR A 184 10.45 8.58 -6.24
C TYR A 184 9.05 9.05 -6.66
N LEU A 185 8.40 9.87 -5.83
CA LEU A 185 7.02 10.32 -6.02
C LEU A 185 6.89 11.61 -6.85
N ASN A 186 7.92 12.47 -6.84
CA ASN A 186 7.93 13.75 -7.55
C ASN A 186 8.62 13.67 -8.94
N LYS A 187 8.68 12.48 -9.55
CA LYS A 187 9.31 12.24 -10.85
C LYS A 187 8.29 11.87 -11.90
#